data_AF-A0A533XQL6-F1
#
_entry.id   AF-A0A533XQL6-F1
#
_cell.length_a   1.000
_cell.length_b   1.000
_cell.length_c   1.000
_cell.angle_alpha   90.00
_cell.angle_beta   90.00
_cell.angle_gamma   90.00
#
_symmetry.space_group_name_H-M   'P 1'
#
loop_
_entity.id
_entity.type
_entity.pdbx_description
1 polymer ?
#
loop_
_entity_poly.entity_id
_entity_poly.type
_entity_poly.pdbx_seq_one_letter_code
_entity_poly.pdbx_strand_id
1 'polypeptide(L)'
;MRTDLAQIMAAFLSGKTWWPLFPLLLLLVVTALSVAVVLAVKGKVARADVGIQSSALVCYLLTAVVAMASEGGALSPHLHRVPSLLTQAILLAQLVRIWRQDHMRALRALNLIAWGGILADTVLHYLIKVD
;
A
#
# COMPACT_ATOMS: atom_id res chain seq x y z
N MET A 1 20.08 17.49 -28.55
CA MET A 1 19.19 16.32 -28.78
C MET A 1 19.48 15.12 -27.87
N ARG A 2 20.73 14.61 -27.74
CA ARG A 2 21.04 13.55 -26.74
C ARG A 2 21.11 14.06 -25.29
N THR A 3 21.51 15.33 -25.12
CA THR A 3 21.54 16.06 -23.85
C THR A 3 20.15 16.35 -23.27
N ASP A 4 19.17 16.65 -24.13
CA ASP A 4 17.79 16.95 -23.71
C ASP A 4 17.10 15.71 -23.12
N LEU A 5 17.26 14.56 -23.76
CA LEU A 5 16.61 13.32 -23.31
C LEU A 5 17.17 12.85 -21.96
N ALA A 6 18.48 13.00 -21.75
CA ALA A 6 19.11 12.68 -20.47
C ALA A 6 18.65 13.61 -19.34
N GLN A 7 18.51 14.92 -19.58
CA GLN A 7 17.97 15.86 -18.60
C GLN A 7 16.48 15.61 -18.31
N ILE A 8 15.68 15.30 -19.34
CA ILE A 8 14.27 14.95 -19.17
C ILE A 8 14.14 13.68 -18.32
N MET A 9 14.93 12.64 -18.61
CA MET A 9 14.92 11.41 -17.80
C MET A 9 15.41 11.65 -16.37
N ALA A 10 16.40 12.51 -16.16
CA ALA A 10 16.88 12.86 -14.82
C ALA A 10 15.81 13.64 -14.02
N ALA A 11 15.17 14.64 -14.63
CA ALA A 11 14.07 15.37 -14.00
C ALA A 11 12.86 14.46 -13.71
N PHE A 12 12.58 13.51 -14.60
CA PHE A 12 11.54 12.51 -14.41
C PHE A 12 11.88 11.53 -13.29
N LEU A 13 13.14 11.17 -13.07
CA LEU A 13 13.54 10.26 -11.98
C LEU A 13 13.83 10.97 -10.65
N SER A 14 13.77 12.31 -10.62
CA SER A 14 14.00 13.08 -9.40
C SER A 14 12.90 12.84 -8.37
N GLY A 15 13.29 12.63 -7.11
CA GLY A 15 12.35 12.40 -6.02
C GLY A 15 11.37 13.55 -5.79
N LYS A 16 11.72 14.79 -6.16
CA LYS A 16 10.82 15.95 -6.07
C LYS A 16 9.59 15.84 -6.97
N THR A 17 9.74 15.21 -8.13
CA THR A 17 8.64 15.04 -9.11
C THR A 17 7.57 14.09 -8.59
N TRP A 18 8.01 13.03 -7.91
CA TRP A 18 7.14 11.95 -7.44
C TRP A 18 6.79 12.02 -5.96
N TRP A 19 7.41 12.94 -5.20
CA TRP A 19 7.14 13.13 -3.78
C TRP A 19 5.64 13.21 -3.44
N PRO A 20 4.80 13.94 -4.21
CA PRO A 20 3.36 14.00 -3.92
C PRO A 20 2.63 12.66 -4.06
N LEU A 21 3.21 11.68 -4.76
CA LEU A 21 2.59 10.38 -5.01
C LEU A 21 2.62 9.49 -3.75
N PHE A 22 3.64 9.61 -2.89
CA PHE A 22 3.71 8.84 -1.64
C PHE A 22 2.49 9.03 -0.72
N PRO A 23 2.09 10.26 -0.33
CA PRO A 23 0.90 10.46 0.50
C PRO A 23 -0.40 10.11 -0.23
N LEU A 24 -0.45 10.23 -1.56
CA LEU A 24 -1.62 9.83 -2.35
C LEU A 24 -1.79 8.31 -2.38
N LEU A 25 -0.69 7.55 -2.53
CA LEU A 25 -0.72 6.09 -2.44
C LEU A 25 -1.11 5.63 -1.04
N LEU A 26 -0.58 6.27 0.00
CA LEU A 26 -0.99 6.02 1.39
C LEU A 26 -2.50 6.23 1.55
N LEU A 27 -3.03 7.37 1.09
CA LEU A 27 -4.45 7.69 1.17
C LEU A 27 -5.31 6.67 0.40
N LEU A 28 -4.87 6.27 -0.80
CA LEU A 28 -5.54 5.27 -1.62
C LEU A 28 -5.66 3.94 -0.87
N VAL A 29 -4.55 3.44 -0.34
CA VAL A 29 -4.50 2.14 0.36
C VAL A 29 -5.32 2.19 1.65
N VAL A 30 -5.16 3.23 2.48
CA VAL A 30 -5.94 3.38 3.72
C VAL A 30 -7.43 3.45 3.42
N THR A 31 -7.83 4.20 2.39
CA THR A 31 -9.24 4.31 2.00
C THR A 31 -9.77 2.97 1.51
N ALA A 32 -9.04 2.27 0.64
CA ALA A 32 -9.45 0.96 0.12
C ALA A 32 -9.63 -0.07 1.25
N LEU A 33 -8.68 -0.16 2.19
CA LEU A 33 -8.74 -1.06 3.34
C LEU A 33 -9.87 -0.68 4.31
N SER A 34 -10.08 0.61 4.55
CA SER A 34 -11.17 1.09 5.43
C SER A 34 -12.54 0.74 4.85
N VAL A 35 -12.75 0.97 3.55
CA VAL A 35 -13.98 0.58 2.87
C VAL A 35 -14.15 -0.94 2.88
N ALA A 36 -13.06 -1.71 2.74
CA ALA A 36 -13.09 -3.17 2.79
C ALA A 36 -13.54 -3.68 4.16
N VAL A 37 -13.06 -3.08 5.26
CA VAL A 37 -13.53 -3.37 6.63
C VAL A 37 -15.02 -3.06 6.77
N VAL A 38 -15.46 -1.88 6.32
CA VAL A 38 -16.89 -1.49 6.39
C VAL A 38 -17.76 -2.47 5.61
N LEU A 39 -17.36 -2.86 4.40
CA LEU A 39 -18.09 -3.85 3.61
C LEU A 39 -18.08 -5.23 4.25
N ALA A 40 -16.99 -5.66 4.86
CA ALA A 40 -16.93 -6.92 5.59
C ALA A 40 -17.93 -6.91 6.76
N VAL A 41 -17.92 -5.84 7.58
CA VAL A 41 -18.82 -5.70 8.73
C VAL A 41 -20.29 -5.64 8.29
N LYS A 42 -20.62 -4.82 7.29
CA LYS A 42 -22.01 -4.63 6.83
C LYS A 42 -22.53 -5.80 5.99
N GLY A 43 -21.66 -6.44 5.21
CA GLY A 43 -22.00 -7.51 4.28
C GLY A 43 -22.26 -8.86 4.95
N LYS A 44 -22.20 -8.94 6.29
CA LYS A 44 -22.33 -10.19 7.07
C LYS A 44 -21.39 -11.29 6.56
N VAL A 45 -20.19 -10.91 6.12
CA VAL A 45 -19.16 -11.88 5.72
C VAL A 45 -18.70 -12.68 6.95
N ALA A 46 -17.97 -13.77 6.74
CA ALA A 46 -17.49 -14.57 7.87
C ALA A 46 -16.61 -13.71 8.81
N ARG A 47 -16.71 -13.96 10.12
CA ARG A 47 -15.91 -13.24 11.13
C ARG A 47 -14.41 -13.28 10.83
N ALA A 48 -13.94 -14.37 10.23
CA ALA A 48 -12.56 -14.51 9.78
C ALA A 48 -12.17 -13.42 8.77
N ASP A 49 -13.04 -13.08 7.81
CA ASP A 49 -12.74 -12.09 6.77
C ASP A 49 -12.74 -10.66 7.33
N VAL A 50 -13.59 -10.38 8.33
CA VAL A 50 -13.55 -9.12 9.10
C VAL A 50 -12.22 -9.01 9.85
N GLY A 51 -11.80 -10.08 10.53
CA GLY A 51 -10.52 -10.14 11.23
C GLY A 51 -9.34 -9.89 10.29
N ILE A 52 -9.30 -10.58 9.14
CA ILE A 52 -8.25 -10.44 8.13
C ILE A 52 -8.18 -9.00 7.60
N GLN A 53 -9.31 -8.38 7.25
CA GLN A 53 -9.33 -6.98 6.78
C GLN A 53 -8.86 -6.00 7.85
N SER A 54 -9.30 -6.21 9.09
CA SER A 54 -8.92 -5.35 10.21
C SER A 54 -7.42 -5.46 10.49
N SER A 55 -6.87 -6.68 10.47
CA SER A 55 -5.44 -6.92 10.60
C SER A 55 -4.63 -6.28 9.47
N ALA A 56 -5.10 -6.36 8.21
CA ALA A 56 -4.46 -5.70 7.07
C ALA A 56 -4.39 -4.17 7.26
N LEU A 57 -5.51 -3.55 7.66
CA LEU A 57 -5.57 -2.11 7.92
C LEU A 57 -4.62 -1.71 9.05
N VAL A 58 -4.64 -2.43 10.17
CA VAL A 58 -3.75 -2.15 11.32
C VAL A 58 -2.28 -2.30 10.92
N CYS A 59 -1.90 -3.38 10.22
CA CYS A 59 -0.52 -3.56 9.75
C CYS A 59 -0.08 -2.45 8.80
N TYR A 60 -0.97 -1.98 7.93
CA TYR A 60 -0.66 -0.88 7.02
C TYR A 60 -0.51 0.46 7.74
N LEU A 61 -1.38 0.76 8.72
CA LEU A 61 -1.23 1.96 9.54
C LEU A 61 0.09 1.95 10.34
N LEU A 62 0.51 0.77 10.82
CA LEU A 62 1.84 0.62 11.45
C LEU A 62 2.98 0.94 10.49
N THR A 63 2.83 0.65 9.18
CA THR A 63 3.83 1.08 8.17
C THR A 63 4.02 2.59 8.20
N ALA A 64 2.92 3.36 8.19
CA ALA A 64 2.97 4.82 8.23
C ALA A 64 3.55 5.35 9.55
N VAL A 65 3.17 4.75 10.68
CA VAL A 65 3.73 5.13 12.00
C VAL A 65 5.23 4.90 12.06
N VAL A 66 5.71 3.75 11.57
CA VAL A 66 7.15 3.43 11.55
C VAL A 66 7.90 4.33 10.56
N ALA A 67 7.29 4.69 9.44
CA ALA A 67 7.87 5.65 8.49
C ALA A 67 8.07 7.03 9.14
N MET A 68 7.04 7.58 9.79
CA MET A 68 7.15 8.86 10.52
C MET A 68 8.18 8.80 11.66
N ALA A 69 8.22 7.70 12.41
CA ALA A 69 9.20 7.51 13.47
C ALA A 69 10.64 7.38 12.94
N SER A 70 10.80 6.82 11.74
CA SER A 70 12.10 6.75 11.05
C SER A 70 12.56 8.10 10.54
N GLU A 71 11.66 8.91 9.99
CA GLU A 71 11.97 10.30 9.59
C GLU A 71 12.39 11.15 10.79
N GLY A 72 11.82 10.89 11.97
CA GLY A 72 12.23 11.51 13.24
C GLY A 72 13.55 11.00 13.83
N GLY A 73 14.26 10.09 13.15
CA GLY A 73 15.55 9.54 13.59
C GLY A 73 15.46 8.50 14.72
N ALA A 74 14.26 8.12 15.14
CA ALA A 74 14.06 7.17 16.24
C ALA A 74 14.21 5.69 15.81
N LEU A 75 14.01 5.40 14.52
CA LEU A 75 14.01 4.03 13.97
C LEU A 75 14.77 3.96 12.64
N SER A 76 15.30 2.76 12.34
CA SER A 76 15.96 2.50 11.06
C SER A 76 14.96 2.64 9.88
N PRO A 77 15.36 3.26 8.76
CA PRO A 77 14.55 3.38 7.55
C PRO A 77 14.11 2.05 6.93
N HIS A 78 14.68 0.92 7.34
CA HIS A 78 14.27 -0.37 6.81
C HIS A 78 13.10 -1.01 7.59
N LEU A 79 12.78 -0.51 8.79
CA LEU A 79 11.79 -1.12 9.66
C LEU A 79 10.35 -0.93 9.17
N HIS A 80 10.03 0.17 8.46
CA HIS A 80 8.67 0.38 7.94
C HIS A 80 8.31 -0.64 6.84
N ARG A 81 9.30 -1.30 6.22
CA ARG A 81 9.05 -2.34 5.21
C ARG A 81 8.43 -3.60 5.79
N VAL A 82 8.71 -3.92 7.06
CA VAL A 82 8.22 -5.15 7.69
C VAL A 82 6.69 -5.15 7.82
N PRO A 83 6.05 -4.12 8.39
CA PRO A 83 4.59 -4.04 8.40
C PRO A 83 3.98 -4.01 6.99
N SER A 84 4.63 -3.35 6.03
CA SER A 84 4.15 -3.31 4.63
C SER A 84 4.13 -4.70 3.98
N LEU A 85 5.19 -5.48 4.13
CA LEU A 85 5.27 -6.86 3.63
C LEU A 85 4.22 -7.76 4.30
N LEU A 86 3.99 -7.57 5.59
CA LEU A 86 2.96 -8.30 6.32
C LEU A 86 1.56 -7.98 5.79
N THR A 87 1.26 -6.70 5.53
CA THR A 87 0.00 -6.28 4.88
C THR A 87 -0.17 -6.96 3.53
N GLN A 88 0.87 -6.99 2.69
CA GLN A 88 0.81 -7.66 1.38
C GLN A 88 0.53 -9.15 1.50
N ALA A 89 1.15 -9.83 2.47
CA ALA A 89 0.90 -11.26 2.73
C ALA A 89 -0.55 -11.52 3.18
N ILE A 90 -1.09 -10.67 4.06
CA ILE A 90 -2.48 -10.75 4.51
C ILE A 90 -3.44 -10.55 3.34
N LEU A 91 -3.22 -9.53 2.50
CA LEU A 91 -4.05 -9.24 1.33
C LEU A 91 -4.02 -10.38 0.31
N LEU A 92 -2.84 -10.96 0.06
CA LEU A 92 -2.68 -12.10 -0.83
C LEU A 92 -3.45 -13.32 -0.32
N ALA A 93 -3.27 -13.67 0.96
CA ALA A 93 -3.99 -14.77 1.59
C ALA A 93 -5.51 -14.58 1.50
N GLN A 94 -5.99 -13.35 1.71
CA GLN A 94 -7.39 -13.04 1.57
C GLN A 94 -7.88 -13.17 0.13
N LEU A 95 -7.14 -12.62 -0.84
CA LEU A 95 -7.49 -12.72 -2.25
C LEU A 95 -7.62 -14.17 -2.69
N VAL A 96 -6.67 -15.04 -2.29
CA VAL A 96 -6.74 -16.49 -2.56
C VAL A 96 -8.01 -17.09 -1.95
N ARG A 97 -8.32 -16.77 -0.70
CA ARG A 97 -9.49 -17.29 0.02
C ARG A 97 -10.82 -16.90 -0.63
N ILE A 98 -10.95 -15.66 -1.10
CA ILE A 98 -12.22 -15.13 -1.65
C ILE A 98 -12.28 -15.16 -3.19
N TRP A 99 -11.22 -15.63 -3.88
CA TRP A 99 -11.07 -15.53 -5.34
C TRP A 99 -12.25 -16.10 -6.13
N ARG A 100 -12.79 -17.24 -5.69
CA ARG A 100 -13.90 -17.95 -6.36
C ARG A 100 -15.28 -17.55 -5.85
N GLN A 101 -15.37 -16.57 -4.94
CA GLN A 101 -16.63 -16.16 -4.33
C GLN A 101 -17.19 -14.93 -5.07
N ASP A 102 -18.21 -15.14 -5.89
CA ASP A 102 -18.78 -14.08 -6.72
C ASP A 102 -19.45 -12.96 -5.92
N HIS A 103 -20.06 -13.28 -4.78
CA HIS A 103 -20.63 -12.26 -3.89
C HIS A 103 -19.55 -11.37 -3.23
N MET A 104 -18.28 -11.78 -3.24
CA MET A 104 -17.14 -11.03 -2.68
C MET A 104 -16.39 -10.18 -3.73
N ARG A 105 -16.98 -9.92 -4.91
CA ARG A 105 -16.34 -9.12 -5.98
C ARG A 105 -15.86 -7.75 -5.52
N ALA A 106 -16.67 -7.03 -4.75
CA ALA A 106 -16.31 -5.71 -4.24
C ALA A 106 -15.10 -5.78 -3.29
N LEU A 107 -15.07 -6.77 -2.39
CA LEU A 107 -13.98 -6.98 -1.46
C LEU A 107 -12.67 -7.36 -2.18
N ARG A 108 -12.77 -8.19 -3.23
CA ARG A 108 -11.64 -8.51 -4.13
C ARG A 108 -11.07 -7.26 -4.79
N ALA A 109 -11.94 -6.41 -5.36
CA ALA A 109 -11.50 -5.19 -6.01
C ALA A 109 -10.75 -4.26 -5.05
N LEU A 110 -11.28 -4.06 -3.84
CA LEU A 110 -10.63 -3.23 -2.82
C LEU A 110 -9.28 -3.79 -2.38
N ASN A 111 -9.17 -5.11 -2.20
CA ASN A 111 -7.91 -5.76 -1.88
C ASN A 111 -6.89 -5.63 -3.00
N LEU A 112 -7.32 -5.75 -4.26
CA LEU A 112 -6.44 -5.54 -5.42
C LEU A 112 -5.98 -4.09 -5.53
N ILE A 113 -6.86 -3.11 -5.26
CA ILE A 113 -6.50 -1.69 -5.25
C ILE A 113 -5.47 -1.41 -4.14
N ALA A 114 -5.73 -1.90 -2.92
CA ALA A 114 -4.81 -1.75 -1.80
C ALA A 114 -3.45 -2.40 -2.11
N TRP A 115 -3.47 -3.65 -2.62
CA TRP A 115 -2.25 -4.36 -2.96
C TRP A 115 -1.45 -3.69 -4.07
N GLY A 116 -2.14 -3.22 -5.13
CA GLY A 116 -1.55 -2.46 -6.22
C GLY A 116 -0.94 -1.12 -5.75
N GLY A 117 -1.59 -0.42 -4.83
CA GLY A 117 -1.06 0.81 -4.23
C GLY A 117 0.24 0.57 -3.44
N ILE A 118 0.32 -0.52 -2.67
CA ILE A 118 1.52 -0.89 -1.92
C ILE A 118 2.67 -1.30 -2.87
N LEU A 119 2.36 -2.03 -3.95
CA LEU A 119 3.36 -2.38 -4.96
C LEU A 119 3.87 -1.13 -5.69
N ALA A 120 2.98 -0.20 -6.05
CA ALA A 120 3.34 1.07 -6.66
C ALA A 120 4.27 1.88 -5.75
N ASP A 121 3.97 1.95 -4.45
CA ASP A 121 4.83 2.60 -3.45
C ASP A 121 6.22 1.94 -3.37
N THR A 122 6.26 0.61 -3.39
CA THR A 122 7.53 -0.16 -3.39
C THR A 122 8.35 0.15 -4.64
N VAL A 123 7.72 0.13 -5.81
CA VAL A 123 8.36 0.46 -7.09
C VAL A 123 8.88 1.89 -7.09
N LEU A 124 8.11 2.83 -6.55
CA LEU A 124 8.48 4.24 -6.46
C LEU A 124 9.76 4.43 -5.63
N HIS A 125 9.86 3.74 -4.50
CA HIS A 125 11.07 3.73 -3.65
C HIS A 125 12.31 3.12 -4.33
N TYR A 126 12.15 2.19 -5.27
CA TYR A 126 13.27 1.59 -6.01
C TYR A 126 13.69 2.38 -7.25
N LEU A 127 12.73 3.03 -7.94
CA LEU A 127 12.99 3.73 -9.19
C LEU A 127 13.51 5.15 -8.98
N ILE A 128 13.08 5.83 -7.91
CA ILE A 128 13.51 7.18 -7.61
C ILE A 128 14.90 7.16 -6.99
N LYS A 129 15.81 7.96 -7.56
CA LYS A 129 17.03 8.34 -6.86
C LYS A 129 16.70 9.47 -5.90
N VAL A 130 16.97 9.23 -4.62
CA VAL A 130 17.05 10.32 -3.65
C VAL A 130 18.35 11.05 -3.97
N ASP A 131 18.23 12.19 -4.65
CA ASP A 131 19.34 13.12 -4.88
C ASP A 131 19.78 13.76 -3.56
#